data_AF-R9K3J6-F1
#
_entry.id   AF-R9K3J6-F1
#
_cell.length_a   1.000
_cell.length_b   1.000
_cell.length_c   1.000
_cell.angle_alpha   90.00
_cell.angle_beta   90.00
_cell.angle_gamma   90.00
#
_symmetry.space_group_name_H-M   'P 1'
#
loop_
_entity.id
_entity.type
_entity.pdbx_description
1 polymer ?
#
loop_
_entity_poly.entity_id
_entity_poly.type
_entity_poly.pdbx_seq_one_letter_code
_entity_poly.pdbx_strand_id
1 'polypeptide(L)'
;MRGGAGVTEKTLGEAIKIKRQIDNLRGQKAEFEKVLAWCKEGKASFRIQTREAGLERDGVIISGATAKWVLEKELEEIKKEIEALLNELSDLH
;
A
#
# COMPACT_ATOMS: atom_id res chain seq x y z
N MET A 1 30.69 29.84 -11.76
CA MET A 1 29.41 29.72 -11.03
C MET A 1 28.37 29.09 -11.96
N ARG A 2 27.42 28.33 -11.39
CA ARG A 2 26.27 27.60 -12.00
C ARG A 2 26.48 26.09 -12.21
N GLY A 3 26.39 25.34 -11.11
CA GLY A 3 26.15 23.89 -11.13
C GLY A 3 25.10 23.40 -10.12
N GLY A 4 24.58 24.28 -9.25
CA GLY A 4 23.76 23.88 -8.10
C GLY A 4 22.24 23.83 -8.30
N ALA A 5 21.69 24.41 -9.38
CA ALA A 5 20.24 24.49 -9.57
C ALA A 5 19.61 23.20 -10.16
N GLY A 6 20.36 22.44 -10.97
CA GLY A 6 19.85 21.23 -11.60
C GLY A 6 19.82 19.99 -10.70
N VAL A 7 20.63 19.98 -9.62
CA VAL A 7 20.64 18.90 -8.61
C VAL A 7 19.44 19.06 -7.68
N THR A 8 19.18 20.27 -7.20
CA THR A 8 18.07 20.56 -6.29
C THR A 8 16.68 20.38 -6.92
N GLU A 9 16.50 20.72 -8.20
CA GLU A 9 15.23 20.47 -8.91
C GLU A 9 14.96 18.98 -9.14
N LYS A 10 16.01 18.18 -9.42
CA LYS A 10 15.89 16.73 -9.56
C LYS A 10 15.59 16.06 -8.22
N THR A 11 16.34 16.39 -7.17
CA THR A 11 16.13 15.87 -5.81
C THR A 11 14.72 16.23 -5.29
N LEU A 12 14.23 17.45 -5.56
CA LEU A 12 12.87 17.84 -5.18
C LEU A 12 11.81 17.04 -5.96
N GLY A 13 12.03 16.80 -7.26
CA GLY A 13 11.15 15.97 -8.08
C GLY A 13 11.04 14.53 -7.58
N GLU A 14 12.18 13.93 -7.21
CA GLU A 14 12.25 12.58 -6.65
C GLU A 14 11.58 12.51 -5.27
N ALA A 15 11.84 13.48 -4.39
CA ALA A 15 11.18 13.57 -3.09
C ALA A 15 9.65 13.69 -3.19
N ILE A 16 9.13 14.48 -4.15
CA ILE A 16 7.68 14.60 -4.40
C ILE A 16 7.10 13.26 -4.89
N LYS A 17 7.82 12.53 -5.74
CA LYS A 17 7.39 11.22 -6.24
C LYS A 17 7.30 10.19 -5.12
N ILE A 18 8.34 10.09 -4.30
CA ILE A 18 8.39 9.19 -3.14
C ILE A 18 7.25 9.52 -2.16
N LYS A 19 7.04 10.82 -1.85
CA LYS A 19 5.94 11.25 -0.99
C LYS A 19 4.58 10.77 -1.51
N ARG A 20 4.31 10.90 -2.80
CA ARG A 20 3.04 10.43 -3.40
C ARG A 20 2.87 8.92 -3.26
N GLN A 21 3.95 8.15 -3.40
CA GLN A 21 3.90 6.70 -3.20
C GLN A 21 3.59 6.34 -1.73
N ILE A 22 4.24 7.02 -0.78
CA ILE A 22 3.97 6.84 0.66
C ILE A 22 2.52 7.20 1.00
N ASP A 23 1.99 8.31 0.48
CA ASP A 23 0.62 8.73 0.74
C ASP A 23 -0.40 7.72 0.17
N ASN A 24 -0.14 7.16 -1.02
CA ASN A 24 -0.96 6.08 -1.59
C ASN A 24 -0.95 4.81 -0.73
N LEU A 25 0.24 4.35 -0.31
CA LEU A 25 0.40 3.17 0.55
C LEU A 25 -0.28 3.36 1.91
N ARG A 26 -0.23 4.57 2.49
CA ARG A 26 -0.96 4.91 3.72
C ARG A 26 -2.47 4.83 3.51
N GLY A 27 -2.97 5.27 2.36
CA GLY A 27 -4.37 5.12 1.98
C GLY A 27 -4.79 3.64 1.91
N GLN A 28 -4.01 2.81 1.22
CA GLN A 28 -4.26 1.36 1.13
C GLN A 28 -4.22 0.68 2.49
N LYS A 29 -3.23 1.03 3.33
CA LYS A 29 -3.12 0.55 4.71
C LYS A 29 -4.40 0.84 5.51
N ALA A 30 -4.92 2.06 5.44
CA ALA A 30 -6.13 2.46 6.17
C ALA A 30 -7.36 1.67 5.71
N GLU A 31 -7.49 1.38 4.41
CA GLU A 31 -8.56 0.53 3.89
C GLU A 31 -8.44 -0.91 4.38
N PHE A 32 -7.24 -1.48 4.39
CA PHE A 32 -7.01 -2.84 4.90
C PHE A 32 -7.27 -2.95 6.41
N GLU A 33 -6.91 -1.94 7.19
CA GLU A 33 -7.21 -1.88 8.62
C GLU A 33 -8.73 -1.85 8.90
N LYS A 34 -9.53 -1.16 8.06
CA LYS A 34 -10.99 -1.18 8.14
C LYS A 34 -11.56 -2.57 7.88
N VAL A 35 -11.11 -3.24 6.81
CA VAL A 35 -11.57 -4.60 6.46
C VAL A 35 -11.12 -5.61 7.54
N LEU A 36 -9.94 -5.43 8.10
CA LEU A 36 -9.42 -6.26 9.19
C LEU A 36 -10.29 -6.15 10.46
N ALA A 37 -10.82 -4.96 10.76
CA ALA A 37 -11.75 -4.77 11.87
C ALA A 37 -13.02 -5.62 11.67
N TRP A 38 -13.57 -5.67 10.46
CA TRP A 38 -14.72 -6.52 10.13
C TRP A 38 -14.42 -8.03 10.25
N CYS A 39 -13.18 -8.45 10.00
CA CYS A 39 -12.77 -9.84 10.17
C CYS A 39 -12.79 -10.28 11.65
N LYS A 40 -12.54 -9.36 12.60
CA LYS A 40 -12.48 -9.66 14.04
C LYS A 40 -13.85 -9.96 14.66
N GLU A 41 -14.94 -9.55 14.03
CA GLU A 41 -16.30 -9.78 14.51
C GLU A 41 -16.82 -11.21 14.25
N GLY A 42 -16.00 -12.09 13.65
CA GLY A 42 -16.16 -13.55 13.69
C GLY A 42 -17.30 -14.15 12.84
N LYS A 43 -18.07 -13.34 12.13
CA LYS A 43 -19.20 -13.79 11.29
C LYS A 43 -19.10 -13.42 9.81
N ALA A 44 -18.02 -12.78 9.38
CA ALA A 44 -17.87 -12.33 8.01
C ALA A 44 -17.32 -13.44 7.10
N SER A 45 -17.99 -13.65 5.97
CA SER A 45 -17.45 -14.37 4.81
C SER A 45 -17.10 -13.33 3.74
N PHE A 46 -15.90 -13.45 3.16
CA PHE A 46 -15.41 -12.49 2.18
C PHE A 46 -15.40 -13.15 0.81
N ARG A 47 -15.95 -12.46 -0.19
CA ARG A 47 -15.80 -12.86 -1.59
C ARG A 47 -14.65 -12.07 -2.20
N ILE A 48 -13.57 -12.75 -2.54
CA ILE A 48 -12.47 -12.15 -3.30
C ILE A 48 -12.80 -12.31 -4.77
N GLN A 49 -12.88 -11.20 -5.49
CA GLN A 49 -13.13 -11.18 -6.92
C GLN A 49 -12.03 -10.37 -7.61
N THR A 50 -11.32 -11.01 -8.53
CA THR A 50 -10.35 -10.33 -9.38
C THR A 50 -11.03 -9.92 -10.68
N ARG A 51 -10.72 -8.71 -11.15
CA ARG A 51 -11.20 -8.19 -12.42
C ARG A 51 -10.03 -8.08 -13.38
N GLU A 52 -10.04 -8.88 -14.43
CA GLU A 52 -9.07 -8.79 -15.53
C GLU A 52 -9.81 -8.34 -16.79
N ALA A 53 -9.28 -7.31 -17.46
CA ALA A 53 -9.80 -6.82 -18.74
C ALA A 53 -11.32 -6.55 -18.79
N GLY A 54 -11.92 -6.15 -17.66
CA GLY A 54 -13.36 -5.88 -17.55
C GLY A 54 -14.23 -7.12 -17.33
N LEU A 55 -13.66 -8.32 -17.44
CA LEU A 55 -14.32 -9.58 -17.12
C LEU A 55 -14.18 -9.88 -15.62
N GLU A 56 -15.32 -10.09 -14.99
CA GLU A 56 -15.41 -10.57 -13.62
C GLU A 56 -15.18 -12.08 -13.61
N ARG A 57 -14.08 -12.53 -12.99
CA ARG A 57 -13.90 -13.96 -12.72
C ARG A 57 -14.80 -14.40 -11.56
N ASP A 58 -15.11 -15.69 -11.52
CA ASP A 58 -15.78 -16.30 -10.38
C ASP A 58 -14.98 -16.03 -9.10
N GLY A 59 -15.60 -15.29 -8.18
CA GLY A 59 -14.97 -14.94 -6.91
C GLY A 59 -14.91 -16.14 -5.96
N VAL A 60 -13.84 -16.22 -5.18
CA VAL A 60 -13.66 -17.25 -4.14
C VAL A 60 -14.22 -16.72 -2.82
N ILE A 61 -15.05 -17.52 -2.14
CA ILE A 61 -15.52 -17.22 -0.79
C ILE A 61 -14.50 -17.77 0.21
N ILE A 62 -13.98 -16.89 1.06
CA ILE A 62 -13.06 -17.25 2.14
C ILE A 62 -13.66 -16.93 3.50
N SER A 63 -13.18 -17.65 4.52
CA SER A 63 -13.55 -17.38 5.91
C SER A 63 -12.96 -16.04 6.38
N GLY A 64 -13.59 -15.42 7.39
CA GLY A 64 -13.03 -14.23 8.03
C GLY A 64 -11.65 -14.45 8.66
N ALA A 65 -11.33 -15.67 9.12
CA ALA A 65 -10.00 -16.02 9.63
C ALA A 65 -8.95 -16.03 8.50
N THR A 66 -9.30 -16.59 7.34
CA THR A 66 -8.44 -16.58 6.14
C THR A 66 -8.25 -15.16 5.64
N ALA A 67 -9.33 -14.37 5.57
CA ALA A 67 -9.28 -12.97 5.14
C ALA A 67 -8.38 -12.14 6.07
N LYS A 68 -8.53 -12.34 7.39
CA LYS A 68 -7.68 -11.71 8.40
C LYS A 68 -6.20 -12.02 8.16
N TRP A 69 -5.85 -13.29 7.96
CA TRP A 69 -4.46 -13.70 7.75
C TRP A 69 -3.86 -13.07 6.49
N VAL A 70 -4.61 -13.05 5.37
CA VAL A 70 -4.17 -12.39 4.13
C VAL A 70 -3.97 -10.89 4.37
N LEU A 71 -4.94 -10.21 4.96
CA LEU A 71 -4.84 -8.77 5.24
C LEU A 71 -3.69 -8.42 6.19
N GLU A 72 -3.41 -9.25 7.20
CA GLU A 72 -2.27 -9.06 8.10
C GLU A 72 -0.93 -9.18 7.35
N LYS A 73 -0.83 -10.08 6.37
CA LYS A 73 0.36 -10.23 5.51
C LYS A 73 0.55 -9.02 4.60
N GLU A 74 -0.50 -8.62 3.90
CA GLU A 74 -0.46 -7.43 3.04
C GLU A 74 -0.11 -6.15 3.84
N LEU A 75 -0.66 -6.01 5.06
CA LEU A 75 -0.31 -4.90 5.95
C LEU A 75 1.17 -4.92 6.40
N GLU A 76 1.77 -6.10 6.57
CA GLU A 76 3.20 -6.25 6.88
C GLU A 76 4.05 -5.79 5.69
N GLU A 77 3.67 -6.17 4.47
CA GLU A 77 4.36 -5.78 3.23
C GLU A 77 4.27 -4.27 2.98
N ILE A 78 3.08 -3.68 3.10
CA ILE A 78 2.89 -2.23 2.99
C ILE A 78 3.76 -1.46 3.98
N LYS A 79 3.91 -1.95 5.22
CA LYS A 79 4.79 -1.31 6.23
C LYS A 79 6.25 -1.34 5.79
N LYS A 80 6.74 -2.48 5.28
CA LYS A 80 8.11 -2.62 4.77
C LYS A 80 8.35 -1.70 3.59
N GLU A 81 7.39 -1.56 2.68
CA GLU A 81 7.50 -0.68 1.51
C GLU A 81 7.52 0.80 1.93
N ILE A 82 6.67 1.21 2.88
CA ILE A 82 6.70 2.57 3.44
C ILE A 82 8.05 2.84 4.11
N GLU A 83 8.59 1.91 4.89
CA GLU A 83 9.91 2.06 5.54
C GLU A 83 11.03 2.19 4.50
N ALA A 84 11.01 1.38 3.44
CA ALA A 84 11.98 1.47 2.34
C ALA A 84 11.93 2.85 1.65
N LEU A 85 10.73 3.34 1.33
CA LEU A 85 10.54 4.66 0.72
C LEU A 85 10.95 5.81 1.65
N LEU A 86 10.75 5.66 2.97
CA LEU A 86 11.20 6.65 3.95
C LEU A 86 12.73 6.69 4.04
N ASN A 87 13.39 5.52 3.97
CA ASN A 87 14.85 5.44 3.91
C ASN A 87 15.38 6.08 2.62
N GLU A 88 14.78 5.76 1.46
CA GLU A 88 15.13 6.39 0.17
C GLU A 88 14.97 7.91 0.23
N LEU A 89 13.88 8.41 0.84
CA LEU A 89 13.68 9.84 1.03
C LEU A 89 14.73 10.48 1.96
N SER A 90 15.18 9.74 2.98
CA SER A 90 16.25 10.19 3.88
C SER A 90 17.61 10.23 3.20
N ASP A 91 17.87 9.29 2.30
CA ASP A 91 19.12 9.18 1.53
C ASP A 91 19.21 10.22 0.40
N LEU A 92 18.12 10.93 0.08
CA LEU A 92 18.11 12.07 -0.84
C LEU A 92 18.74 13.36 -0.24
N HIS A 93 19.23 13.32 1.00
CA HIS A 93 19.89 14.41 1.73
C HIS A 93 21.41 14.25 1.75
#